data_AF-A0A380DTH5-F1
#
_entry.id   AF-A0A380DTH5-F1
#
_cell.length_a   1.000
_cell.length_b   1.000
_cell.length_c   1.000
_cell.angle_alpha   90.00
_cell.angle_beta   90.00
_cell.angle_gamma   90.00
#
_symmetry.space_group_name_H-M   'P 1'
#
loop_
_entity.id
_entity.type
_entity.pdbx_description
1 polymer ?
#
loop_
_entity_poly.entity_id
_entity_poly.type
_entity_poly.pdbx_seq_one_letter_code
_entity_poly.pdbx_strand_id
1 'polypeptide(L)'
;METKEQNSKEKFKQLFRILEDTFARPLSPYEIETLNQWIDVDKHDTAIIQAALDEANSLNKLSFKYMDRILLNWKKNNVKTIDDSRKIREKFNKPKMTHTVKTVPKFDWLNGENLDGK
;
A
#
# COMPACT_ATOMS: atom_id res chain seq x y z
N MET A 1 -37.31 -1.80 -8.96
CA MET A 1 -36.30 -2.01 -7.90
C MET A 1 -34.89 -1.96 -8.51
N GLU A 2 -34.50 -0.83 -9.12
CA GLU A 2 -33.34 -0.76 -10.03
C GLU A 2 -32.14 0.06 -9.50
N THR A 3 -32.24 0.60 -8.28
CA THR A 3 -31.42 1.73 -7.84
C THR A 3 -30.04 1.40 -7.27
N LYS A 4 -29.72 0.12 -7.01
CA LYS A 4 -28.43 -0.27 -6.40
C LYS A 4 -27.31 -0.47 -7.43
N GLU A 5 -27.63 -1.07 -8.58
CA GLU A 5 -26.63 -1.39 -9.61
C GLU A 5 -26.11 -0.14 -10.33
N GLN A 6 -27.00 0.83 -10.59
CA GLN A 6 -26.65 2.10 -11.24
C GLN A 6 -25.71 2.93 -10.38
N ASN A 7 -25.92 2.96 -9.07
CA ASN A 7 -25.08 3.70 -8.12
C ASN A 7 -23.64 3.13 -8.09
N SER A 8 -23.49 1.81 -8.11
CA SER A 8 -22.17 1.17 -8.16
C SER A 8 -21.38 1.51 -9.44
N LYS A 9 -22.06 1.52 -10.60
CA LYS A 9 -21.43 1.90 -11.88
C LYS A 9 -21.00 3.36 -11.91
N GLU A 10 -21.81 4.26 -11.35
CA GLU A 10 -21.49 5.69 -11.23
C GLU A 10 -20.25 5.89 -10.35
N LYS A 11 -20.22 5.25 -9.17
CA LYS A 11 -19.06 5.28 -8.26
C LYS A 11 -17.80 4.74 -8.93
N PHE A 12 -17.90 3.63 -9.68
CA PHE A 12 -16.78 3.09 -10.44
C PHE A 12 -16.24 4.10 -11.46
N LYS A 13 -17.11 4.73 -12.25
CA LYS A 13 -16.72 5.75 -13.24
C LYS A 13 -16.03 6.95 -12.57
N GLN A 14 -16.54 7.40 -11.43
CA GLN A 14 -15.90 8.48 -10.67
C GLN A 14 -14.49 8.08 -10.25
N LEU A 15 -14.33 6.88 -9.71
CA LEU A 15 -13.03 6.40 -9.22
C LEU A 15 -12.02 6.18 -10.35
N PHE A 16 -12.49 5.67 -11.49
CA PHE A 16 -11.71 5.56 -12.72
C PHE A 16 -11.17 6.92 -13.18
N ARG A 17 -12.02 7.95 -13.23
CA ARG A 17 -11.61 9.31 -13.60
C ARG A 17 -10.58 9.90 -12.64
N ILE A 18 -10.77 9.71 -11.34
CA ILE A 18 -9.84 10.19 -10.31
C ILE A 18 -8.46 9.52 -10.48
N LEU A 19 -8.45 8.22 -10.78
CA LEU A 19 -7.20 7.52 -11.05
C LEU A 19 -6.51 8.06 -12.30
N GLU A 20 -7.21 8.19 -13.43
CA GLU A 20 -6.59 8.74 -14.65
C GLU A 20 -6.01 10.15 -14.45
N ASP A 21 -6.72 10.99 -13.72
CA ASP A 21 -6.27 12.35 -13.35
C ASP A 21 -5.00 12.29 -12.48
N THR A 22 -5.01 11.47 -11.43
CA THR A 22 -3.88 11.34 -10.49
C THR A 22 -2.65 10.71 -11.16
N PHE A 23 -2.86 9.71 -12.02
CA PHE A 23 -1.78 9.06 -12.77
C PHE A 23 -1.30 9.90 -13.96
N ALA A 24 -2.04 10.95 -14.35
CA ALA A 24 -1.81 11.76 -15.54
C ALA A 24 -1.64 10.92 -16.83
N ARG A 25 -2.26 9.73 -16.86
CA ARG A 25 -2.23 8.80 -18.00
C ARG A 25 -3.48 7.92 -17.99
N PRO A 26 -3.89 7.40 -19.15
CA PRO A 26 -4.95 6.41 -19.20
C PRO A 26 -4.52 5.12 -18.49
N LEU A 27 -5.48 4.50 -17.82
CA LEU A 27 -5.28 3.22 -17.16
C LEU A 27 -5.19 2.08 -18.18
N SER A 28 -4.25 1.17 -17.95
CA SER A 28 -4.12 -0.06 -18.72
C SER A 28 -5.30 -1.00 -18.43
N PRO A 29 -5.72 -1.86 -19.39
CA PRO A 29 -6.75 -2.88 -19.16
C PRO A 29 -6.51 -3.72 -17.90
N TYR A 30 -5.25 -4.03 -17.60
CA TYR A 30 -4.86 -4.77 -16.40
C TYR A 30 -5.13 -3.99 -15.10
N GLU A 31 -4.91 -2.67 -15.11
CA GLU A 31 -5.16 -1.79 -13.97
C GLU A 31 -6.68 -1.66 -13.71
N ILE A 32 -7.47 -1.62 -14.79
CA ILE A 32 -8.94 -1.62 -14.73
C ILE A 32 -9.47 -2.94 -14.15
N GLU A 33 -8.90 -4.07 -14.57
CA GLU A 33 -9.24 -5.37 -14.02
C GLU A 33 -8.94 -5.44 -12.52
N THR A 34 -7.76 -4.95 -12.11
CA THR A 34 -7.39 -4.86 -10.69
C THR A 34 -8.39 -4.02 -9.89
N LEU A 35 -8.83 -2.88 -10.44
CA LEU A 35 -9.82 -2.02 -9.81
C LEU A 35 -11.18 -2.73 -9.66
N ASN A 36 -11.62 -3.46 -10.69
CA ASN A 36 -12.83 -4.28 -10.61
C ASN A 36 -12.69 -5.36 -9.54
N GLN A 37 -11.54 -6.00 -9.40
CA GLN A 37 -11.31 -7.00 -8.35
C GLN A 37 -11.46 -6.42 -6.95
N TRP A 38 -10.96 -5.21 -6.68
CA TRP A 38 -11.12 -4.59 -5.35
C TRP A 38 -12.59 -4.34 -4.98
N ILE A 39 -13.43 -4.02 -5.97
CA ILE A 39 -14.84 -3.68 -5.75
C ILE A 39 -15.72 -4.93 -5.74
N ASP A 40 -15.51 -5.86 -6.68
CA ASP A 40 -16.37 -7.04 -6.87
C ASP A 40 -15.96 -8.20 -5.94
N VAL A 41 -14.65 -8.49 -5.89
CA VAL A 41 -14.10 -9.62 -5.12
C VAL A 41 -13.87 -9.22 -3.67
N ASP A 42 -13.11 -8.14 -3.45
CA ASP A 42 -12.74 -7.73 -2.10
C ASP A 42 -13.84 -6.90 -1.40
N LYS A 43 -14.84 -6.43 -2.18
CA LYS A 43 -15.96 -5.61 -1.70
C LYS A 43 -15.50 -4.40 -0.90
N HIS A 44 -14.39 -3.80 -1.31
CA HIS A 44 -13.91 -2.56 -0.74
C HIS A 44 -14.85 -1.41 -1.12
N ASP A 45 -15.16 -0.56 -0.14
CA ASP A 45 -15.90 0.66 -0.43
C ASP A 45 -15.03 1.61 -1.26
N THR A 46 -15.66 2.29 -2.22
CA THR A 46 -14.98 3.25 -3.10
C THR A 46 -14.24 4.34 -2.33
N ALA A 47 -14.75 4.74 -1.16
CA ALA A 47 -14.09 5.73 -0.33
C ALA A 47 -12.76 5.23 0.25
N ILE A 48 -12.64 3.93 0.51
CA ILE A 48 -11.41 3.29 0.99
C ILE A 48 -10.36 3.23 -0.13
N ILE A 49 -10.78 2.88 -1.34
CA ILE A 49 -9.87 2.84 -2.50
C ILE A 49 -9.34 4.26 -2.81
N GLN A 50 -10.21 5.27 -2.73
CA GLN A 50 -9.82 6.67 -2.92
C GLN A 50 -8.83 7.14 -1.84
N ALA A 51 -9.04 6.75 -0.58
CA ALA A 51 -8.09 7.07 0.49
C ALA A 51 -6.72 6.39 0.28
N ALA A 52 -6.69 5.15 -0.21
CA ALA A 52 -5.44 4.46 -0.53
C ALA A 52 -4.69 5.13 -1.69
N LEU A 53 -5.43 5.66 -2.67
CA LEU A 53 -4.87 6.44 -3.77
C LEU A 53 -4.22 7.75 -3.29
N ASP A 54 -4.93 8.51 -2.44
CA ASP A 54 -4.42 9.76 -1.86
C ASP A 54 -3.13 9.53 -1.03
N GLU A 55 -3.08 8.44 -0.27
CA GLU A 55 -1.90 8.02 0.49
C GLU A 55 -0.72 7.69 -0.45
N ALA A 56 -0.98 6.93 -1.51
CA ALA A 56 0.04 6.58 -2.50
C ALA A 56 0.58 7.82 -3.23
N ASN A 57 -0.31 8.78 -3.55
CA ASN A 57 0.04 10.06 -4.15
C ASN A 57 0.88 10.92 -3.18
N SER A 58 0.46 11.04 -1.92
CA SER A 58 1.19 11.77 -0.87
C SER A 58 2.60 11.26 -0.66
N LEU A 59 2.81 9.94 -0.80
CA LEU A 59 4.12 9.30 -0.65
C LEU A 59 4.94 9.27 -1.96
N ASN A 60 4.44 9.88 -3.05
CA ASN A 60 5.03 9.82 -4.40
C ASN A 60 5.32 8.36 -4.86
N LYS A 61 4.51 7.40 -4.38
CA LYS A 61 4.63 5.97 -4.69
C LYS A 61 3.33 5.46 -5.31
N LEU A 62 2.88 6.16 -6.34
CA LEU A 62 1.65 5.89 -7.07
C LEU A 62 1.80 4.61 -7.91
N SER A 63 1.36 3.48 -7.36
CA SER A 63 1.39 2.17 -8.05
C SER A 63 0.27 1.28 -7.57
N PHE A 64 -0.39 0.56 -8.50
CA PHE A 64 -1.44 -0.41 -8.17
C PHE A 64 -0.97 -1.50 -7.19
N LYS A 65 0.29 -1.96 -7.31
CA LYS A 65 0.88 -2.90 -6.34
C LYS A 65 1.02 -2.29 -4.95
N TYR A 66 1.25 -0.98 -4.86
CA TYR A 66 1.36 -0.29 -3.58
C TYR A 66 -0.01 -0.06 -2.95
N MET A 67 -1.00 0.34 -3.77
CA MET A 67 -2.39 0.46 -3.35
C MET A 67 -2.94 -0.89 -2.84
N ASP A 68 -2.66 -1.99 -3.54
CA ASP A 68 -3.05 -3.34 -3.10
C ASP A 68 -2.49 -3.68 -1.71
N ARG A 69 -1.22 -3.33 -1.43
CA ARG A 69 -0.61 -3.50 -0.11
C ARG A 69 -1.27 -2.65 0.96
N ILE A 70 -1.66 -1.41 0.64
CA ILE A 70 -2.39 -0.52 1.56
C ILE A 70 -3.74 -1.15 1.90
N LEU A 71 -4.50 -1.56 0.87
CA LEU A 71 -5.81 -2.20 1.03
C LEU A 71 -5.73 -3.50 1.83
N LEU A 72 -4.75 -4.37 1.54
CA LEU A 72 -4.51 -5.61 2.27
C LEU A 72 -4.17 -5.35 3.75
N ASN A 73 -3.34 -4.35 4.02
CA ASN A 73 -3.00 -3.96 5.38
C ASN A 73 -4.24 -3.44 6.13
N TRP A 74 -5.06 -2.61 5.49
CA TRP A 74 -6.29 -2.08 6.09
C TRP A 74 -7.32 -3.18 6.34
N LYS A 75 -7.48 -4.14 5.41
CA LYS A 75 -8.30 -5.34 5.59
C LYS A 75 -7.84 -6.17 6.79
N LYS A 76 -6.51 -6.40 6.93
CA LYS A 76 -5.92 -7.12 8.07
C LYS A 76 -6.17 -6.42 9.41
N ASN A 77 -6.20 -5.09 9.42
CA ASN A 77 -6.45 -4.30 10.62
C ASN A 77 -7.96 -4.04 10.87
N ASN A 78 -8.87 -4.70 10.13
CA ASN A 78 -10.33 -4.48 10.21
C ASN A 78 -10.75 -3.01 10.03
N VAL A 79 -10.00 -2.26 9.23
CA VAL A 79 -10.29 -0.86 8.93
C VAL A 79 -11.48 -0.81 8.01
N LYS A 80 -12.65 -0.50 8.56
CA LYS A 80 -13.90 -0.36 7.79
C LYS A 80 -14.25 1.10 7.51
N THR A 81 -13.50 2.05 8.05
CA THR A 81 -13.85 3.48 8.01
C THR A 81 -12.61 4.34 7.80
N ILE A 82 -12.77 5.42 7.03
CA ILE A 82 -11.70 6.38 6.68
C ILE A 82 -10.99 6.93 7.93
N ASP A 83 -11.71 7.07 9.05
CA ASP A 83 -11.15 7.52 10.33
C ASP A 83 -10.10 6.55 10.91
N ASP A 84 -10.30 5.24 10.74
CA ASP A 84 -9.34 4.22 11.19
C ASP A 84 -8.10 4.18 10.29
N SER A 85 -8.25 4.47 8.99
CA SER A 85 -7.13 4.59 8.06
C SER A 85 -6.14 5.68 8.52
N ARG A 86 -6.64 6.82 9.03
CA ARG A 86 -5.82 7.91 9.56
C ARG A 86 -5.03 7.49 10.81
N LYS A 87 -5.64 6.72 11.72
CA LYS A 87 -4.95 6.24 12.94
C LYS A 87 -3.82 5.27 12.65
N ILE A 88 -3.95 4.48 11.59
CA ILE A 88 -2.89 3.58 11.13
C ILE A 88 -1.75 4.38 10.49
N ARG A 89 -2.06 5.39 9.68
CA ARG A 89 -1.06 6.33 9.13
C ARG A 89 -0.16 6.91 10.22
N GLU A 90 -0.74 7.37 11.33
CA GLU A 90 0.02 7.89 12.48
C GLU A 90 0.87 6.82 13.19
N LYS A 91 0.46 5.55 13.17
CA LYS A 91 1.23 4.44 13.75
C LYS A 91 2.41 4.01 12.88
N PHE A 92 2.31 4.14 11.55
CA PHE A 92 3.39 3.77 10.62
C PHE A 92 4.43 4.89 10.44
N ASN A 93 4.08 6.15 10.68
CA ASN A 93 5.01 7.27 10.58
C ASN A 93 5.97 7.40 11.78
N LYS A 94 5.85 6.52 12.78
CA LYS A 94 6.82 6.41 13.87
C LYS A 94 7.95 5.49 13.40
N PRO A 95 9.18 5.98 13.21
CA PRO A 95 10.30 5.12 12.87
C PRO A 95 10.51 4.13 14.03
N LYS A 96 10.14 2.86 13.82
CA LYS A 96 10.60 1.78 14.70
C LYS A 96 12.04 1.43 14.32
N MET A 97 12.95 2.38 14.49
CA MET A 97 14.38 2.08 14.52
C MET A 97 14.78 1.77 15.96
N THR A 98 14.84 0.49 16.30
CA THR A 98 15.77 0.00 17.33
C THR A 98 16.15 -1.45 17.01
N HIS A 99 16.91 -1.68 15.93
CA HIS A 99 17.86 -2.79 15.97
C HIS A 99 19.11 -2.28 16.69
N THR A 100 19.08 -2.24 18.02
CA THR A 100 20.32 -2.13 18.78
C THR A 100 20.96 -3.52 18.71
N VAL A 101 21.78 -3.75 17.67
CA VAL A 101 22.68 -4.91 17.65
C VAL A 101 23.73 -4.64 18.73
N LYS A 102 23.38 -4.97 19.98
CA LYS A 102 24.34 -5.14 21.06
C LYS A 102 25.01 -6.47 20.78
N THR A 103 26.33 -6.47 20.65
CA THR A 103 27.18 -7.59 20.24
C THR A 103 27.21 -7.86 18.74
N VAL A 104 28.04 -7.11 18.01
CA VAL A 104 28.77 -7.71 16.90
C VAL A 104 29.86 -8.59 17.51
N PRO A 105 29.87 -9.93 17.33
CA PRO A 105 31.07 -10.69 17.62
C PRO A 105 32.17 -10.14 16.72
N LYS A 106 33.27 -9.71 17.33
CA LYS A 106 34.42 -9.15 16.62
C LYS A 106 35.18 -10.29 15.94
N PHE A 107 34.66 -10.73 14.79
CA PHE A 107 35.38 -11.63 13.90
C PHE A 107 36.08 -10.76 12.84
N ASP A 108 37.35 -10.46 13.09
CA ASP A 108 38.25 -9.76 12.16
C ASP A 108 38.63 -10.71 11.00
N TRP A 109 37.71 -10.90 10.03
CA TRP A 109 37.97 -11.63 8.78
C TRP A 109 38.82 -10.80 7.80
N LEU A 110 39.94 -10.25 8.23
CA LEU A 110 40.88 -9.62 7.30
C LEU A 110 42.34 -9.71 7.69
N ASN A 111 42.71 -10.63 8.59
CA ASN A 111 44.10 -11.00 8.83
C ASN A 111 44.27 -12.49 8.64
N GLY A 112 44.39 -12.89 7.38
CA GLY A 112 44.90 -14.21 6.99
C GLY A 112 46.42 -14.19 6.97
N GLU A 113 47.05 -14.25 8.14
CA GLU A 113 48.51 -14.38 8.23
C GLU A 113 48.87 -15.63 9.05
N ASN A 114 49.23 -16.69 8.31
CA ASN A 114 50.07 -17.76 8.83
C ASN A 114 51.50 -17.23 8.93
N LEU A 115 52.11 -17.29 10.10
CA LEU A 115 53.57 -17.29 10.26
C LEU A 115 53.95 -18.29 11.37
N ASP A 116 54.37 -19.47 10.91
CA ASP A 116 55.63 -20.14 11.25
C ASP A 116 56.22 -20.02 12.66
N GLY A 117 56.49 -21.19 13.28
CA GLY A 117 57.82 -21.48 13.81
C GLY A 117 58.15 -21.09 15.25
N LYS A 118 57.84 -21.98 16.22
CA LYS A 118 58.85 -22.52 17.16
C LYS A 118 58.34 -23.71 17.95
#